data_AF-A0A348VTW7-F1
#
_entry.id   AF-A0A348VTW7-F1
#
_cell.length_a   1.000
_cell.length_b   1.000
_cell.length_c   1.000
_cell.angle_alpha   90.00
_cell.angle_beta   90.00
_cell.angle_gamma   90.00
#
_symmetry.space_group_name_H-M   'P 1'
#
loop_
_entity.id
_entity.type
_entity.pdbx_description
1 polymer ?
#
loop_
_entity_poly.entity_id
_entity_poly.type
_entity_poly.pdbx_seq_one_letter_code
_entity_poly.pdbx_strand_id
1 'polypeptide(L)'
;MEKQDTSQDAGKQNVPQIDPRRLQSYLQEVRDSQSLPLAVLGGFAAAAVAAGIWAYVTVLTNYQIGWMAIGVGFLVGYAVRLLGKGIDQPFGIAGGAIALLGCAMGNFLTVLLMVSREKEIPLLELFGRLTPELAMDIMVSTFQPMDVLFYGLAIYVGYKYAFRPIPDEDLAKLVQ
;
A
#
# COMPACT_ATOMS: atom_id res chain seq x y z
N MET A 1 20.91 -61.10 20.68
CA MET A 1 19.70 -60.25 20.81
C MET A 1 19.97 -59.42 22.05
N GLU A 2 20.34 -58.14 21.95
CA GLU A 2 19.55 -57.05 21.41
C GLU A 2 20.50 -55.89 21.03
N LYS A 3 20.39 -55.41 19.80
CA LYS A 3 20.84 -54.08 19.40
C LYS A 3 19.72 -53.11 19.78
N GLN A 4 19.99 -52.06 20.54
CA GLN A 4 19.19 -50.82 20.53
C GLN A 4 20.03 -49.71 21.18
N ASP A 5 20.86 -49.05 20.39
CA ASP A 5 20.56 -47.82 19.63
C ASP A 5 20.92 -46.57 20.45
N THR A 6 22.23 -46.40 20.57
CA THR A 6 22.91 -45.23 21.12
C THR A 6 22.87 -44.08 20.10
N SER A 7 21.70 -43.56 19.71
CA SER A 7 21.64 -42.51 18.67
C SER A 7 20.34 -41.67 18.62
N GLN A 8 19.80 -41.12 19.72
CA GLN A 8 18.61 -40.23 19.58
C GLN A 8 18.50 -38.97 20.47
N ASP A 9 19.57 -38.42 21.05
CA ASP A 9 19.45 -37.09 21.71
C ASP A 9 20.52 -36.06 21.34
N ALA A 10 21.23 -36.30 20.23
CA ALA A 10 22.10 -35.31 19.59
C ALA A 10 21.32 -34.59 18.48
N GLY A 11 20.43 -33.66 18.82
CA GLY A 11 19.71 -32.95 17.76
C GLY A 11 18.54 -32.04 18.12
N LYS A 12 18.24 -31.76 19.39
CA LYS A 12 17.36 -30.61 19.71
C LYS A 12 18.18 -29.35 19.51
N GLN A 13 18.21 -28.88 18.27
CA GLN A 13 18.66 -27.54 17.92
C GLN A 13 18.01 -26.58 18.92
N ASN A 14 18.83 -25.92 19.74
CA ASN A 14 18.41 -24.84 20.61
C ASN A 14 17.83 -23.76 19.71
N VAL A 15 16.52 -23.84 19.45
CA VAL A 15 15.78 -22.73 18.87
C VAL A 15 15.98 -21.58 19.85
N PRO A 16 16.58 -20.47 19.43
CA PRO A 16 16.70 -19.29 20.26
C PRO A 16 15.35 -18.96 20.89
N GLN A 17 15.18 -19.20 22.19
CA GLN A 17 13.93 -18.86 22.87
C GLN A 17 13.92 -17.35 23.04
N ILE A 18 13.14 -16.66 22.19
CA ILE A 18 12.91 -15.22 22.30
C ILE A 18 12.31 -14.96 23.69
N ASP A 19 12.99 -14.16 24.52
CA ASP A 19 12.50 -13.80 25.85
C ASP A 19 11.16 -13.04 25.71
N PRO A 20 10.03 -13.60 26.18
CA PRO A 20 8.71 -13.00 25.98
C PRO A 20 8.60 -11.59 26.59
N ARG A 21 9.34 -11.31 27.67
CA ARG A 21 9.31 -10.00 28.33
C ARG A 21 9.99 -8.94 27.48
N ARG A 22 11.15 -9.27 26.91
CA ARG A 22 11.90 -8.37 26.04
C ARG A 22 11.17 -8.10 24.73
N LEU A 23 10.54 -9.13 24.16
CA LEU A 23 9.70 -8.97 22.97
C LEU A 23 8.55 -8.00 23.25
N GLN A 24 7.88 -8.11 24.39
CA GLN A 24 6.82 -7.18 24.77
C GLN A 24 7.33 -5.74 24.92
N SER A 25 8.46 -5.54 25.60
CA SER A 25 9.08 -4.22 25.74
C SER A 25 9.46 -3.61 24.39
N TYR A 26 10.07 -4.40 23.50
CA TYR A 26 10.43 -3.95 22.15
C TYR A 26 9.19 -3.58 21.31
N LEU A 27 8.16 -4.44 21.31
CA LEU A 27 6.92 -4.16 20.57
C LEU A 27 6.21 -2.92 21.11
N GLN A 28 6.32 -2.65 22.41
CA GLN A 28 5.77 -1.44 23.03
C GLN A 28 6.55 -0.20 22.61
N GLU A 29 7.88 -0.24 22.62
CA GLU A 29 8.72 0.86 22.11
C GLU A 29 8.45 1.15 20.63
N VAL A 30 8.30 0.11 19.80
CA VAL A 30 7.92 0.27 18.39
C VAL A 30 6.55 0.91 18.27
N ARG A 31 5.57 0.51 19.10
CA ARG A 31 4.21 1.05 19.09
C ARG A 31 4.15 2.51 19.53
N ASP A 32 4.95 2.88 20.52
CA ASP A 32 5.06 4.27 20.99
C ASP A 32 5.66 5.20 19.93
N SER A 33 6.45 4.65 18.99
CA SER A 33 7.01 5.39 17.86
C SER A 33 6.06 5.54 16.66
N GLN A 34 4.88 4.93 16.70
CA GLN A 34 3.92 4.94 15.59
C GLN A 34 3.13 6.24 15.52
N SER A 35 2.75 6.61 14.30
CA SER A 35 1.86 7.76 14.09
C SER A 35 0.89 7.50 12.94
N LEU A 36 -0.32 7.07 13.26
CA LEU A 36 -1.38 6.85 12.27
C LEU A 36 -1.72 8.13 11.47
N PRO A 37 -1.83 9.33 12.07
CA PRO A 37 -2.12 10.55 11.31
C PRO A 37 -1.05 10.85 10.26
N LEU A 38 0.23 10.66 10.60
CA LEU A 38 1.34 10.89 9.68
C LEU A 38 1.36 9.83 8.56
N ALA A 39 0.99 8.60 8.88
CA ALA A 39 0.81 7.53 7.90
C ALA A 39 -0.26 7.90 6.87
N VAL A 40 -1.42 8.36 7.33
CA VAL A 40 -2.54 8.76 6.46
C VAL A 40 -2.15 9.94 5.58
N LEU A 41 -1.51 10.97 6.15
CA LEU A 41 -1.01 12.12 5.40
C LEU A 41 0.00 11.71 4.32
N GLY A 42 0.96 10.85 4.66
CA GLY A 42 1.92 10.28 3.72
C GLY A 42 1.27 9.47 2.61
N GLY A 43 0.29 8.65 2.97
CA GLY A 43 -0.50 7.88 2.02
C GLY A 43 -1.21 8.77 1.01
N PHE A 44 -1.93 9.81 1.47
CA PHE A 44 -2.63 10.72 0.57
C PHE A 44 -1.69 11.50 -0.36
N ALA A 45 -0.55 11.97 0.17
CA ALA A 45 0.48 12.62 -0.65
C ALA A 45 1.01 11.66 -1.73
N ALA A 46 1.32 10.42 -1.37
CA ALA A 46 1.75 9.39 -2.31
C ALA A 46 0.67 9.03 -3.33
N ALA A 47 -0.60 8.97 -2.92
CA ALA A 47 -1.72 8.69 -3.81
C ALA A 47 -1.92 9.81 -4.85
N ALA A 48 -1.79 11.08 -4.45
CA ALA A 48 -1.85 12.21 -5.38
C ALA A 48 -0.72 12.15 -6.42
N VAL A 49 0.51 11.85 -5.99
CA VAL A 49 1.66 11.68 -6.88
C VAL A 49 1.44 10.48 -7.82
N ALA A 50 0.98 9.35 -7.29
CA ALA A 50 0.69 8.14 -8.06
C ALA A 50 -0.38 8.39 -9.13
N ALA A 51 -1.47 9.07 -8.77
CA ALA A 51 -2.56 9.43 -9.69
C ALA A 51 -2.05 10.36 -10.82
N GLY A 52 -1.21 11.34 -10.50
CA GLY A 52 -0.59 12.21 -11.50
C GLY A 52 0.32 11.43 -12.47
N ILE A 53 1.16 10.53 -11.94
CA ILE A 53 2.03 9.66 -12.76
C ILE A 53 1.18 8.75 -13.65
N TRP A 54 0.12 8.12 -13.11
CA TRP A 54 -0.79 7.28 -13.86
C TRP A 54 -1.43 8.02 -15.03
N ALA A 55 -2.01 9.19 -14.76
CA ALA A 55 -2.67 10.01 -15.77
C ALA A 55 -1.70 10.44 -16.87
N TYR A 56 -0.50 10.88 -16.47
CA TYR A 56 0.55 11.27 -17.41
C TYR A 56 1.00 10.10 -18.31
N VAL A 57 1.28 8.93 -17.73
CA VAL A 57 1.70 7.73 -18.48
C VAL A 57 0.60 7.28 -19.43
N THR A 58 -0.65 7.25 -18.99
CA THR A 58 -1.77 6.84 -19.84
C THR A 58 -1.94 7.77 -21.04
N VAL A 59 -1.79 9.08 -20.83
CA VAL A 59 -1.95 10.08 -21.90
C VAL A 59 -0.81 10.08 -22.90
N LEU A 60 0.40 9.67 -22.50
CA LEU A 60 1.52 9.47 -23.42
C LEU A 60 1.38 8.18 -24.24
N THR A 61 0.89 7.12 -23.60
CA THR A 61 0.79 5.80 -24.24
C THR A 61 -0.52 5.59 -24.99
N ASN A 62 -1.55 6.38 -24.69
CA ASN A 62 -2.95 6.15 -25.08
C ASN A 62 -3.50 4.78 -24.64
N TYR A 63 -2.84 4.13 -23.68
CA TYR A 63 -3.25 2.84 -23.14
C TYR A 63 -3.40 2.92 -21.63
N GLN A 64 -4.55 2.45 -21.11
CA GLN A 64 -4.73 2.24 -19.68
C GLN A 64 -4.01 0.96 -19.26
N ILE A 65 -2.95 1.15 -18.49
CA ILE A 65 -2.09 0.05 -18.04
C ILE A 65 -2.54 -0.39 -16.65
N GLY A 66 -3.44 -1.38 -16.59
CA GLY A 66 -4.04 -1.82 -15.31
C GLY A 66 -3.04 -2.30 -14.25
N TRP A 67 -1.87 -2.83 -14.65
CA TRP A 67 -0.82 -3.22 -13.69
C TRP A 67 -0.19 -2.04 -12.96
N MET A 68 -0.38 -0.79 -13.41
CA MET A 68 0.05 0.42 -12.68
C MET A 68 -0.60 0.50 -11.29
N ALA A 69 -1.75 -0.12 -11.09
CA ALA A 69 -2.41 -0.24 -9.79
C ALA A 69 -1.51 -0.92 -8.73
N ILE A 70 -0.65 -1.87 -9.14
CA ILE A 70 0.35 -2.49 -8.27
C ILE A 70 1.36 -1.43 -7.81
N GLY A 71 1.82 -0.59 -8.73
CA GLY A 71 2.74 0.51 -8.46
C GLY A 71 2.13 1.55 -7.51
N VAL A 72 0.86 1.90 -7.71
CA VAL A 72 0.11 2.79 -6.79
C VAL A 72 0.01 2.18 -5.41
N GLY A 73 -0.44 0.92 -5.32
CA GLY A 73 -0.52 0.19 -4.05
C GLY A 73 0.82 0.15 -3.33
N PHE A 74 1.90 -0.14 -4.05
CA PHE A 74 3.24 -0.15 -3.48
C PHE A 74 3.67 1.23 -2.99
N LEU A 75 3.52 2.28 -3.80
CA LEU A 75 3.95 3.63 -3.44
C LEU A 75 3.19 4.15 -2.21
N VAL A 76 1.87 3.96 -2.18
CA VAL A 76 1.02 4.36 -1.06
C VAL A 76 1.34 3.55 0.19
N GLY A 77 1.40 2.22 0.08
CA GLY A 77 1.75 1.35 1.21
C GLY A 77 3.12 1.69 1.77
N TYR A 78 4.12 1.90 0.91
CA TYR A 78 5.46 2.28 1.33
C TYR A 78 5.51 3.64 2.02
N ALA A 79 4.76 4.64 1.54
CA ALA A 79 4.67 5.95 2.20
C ALA A 79 4.00 5.85 3.58
N VAL A 80 2.91 5.08 3.70
CA VAL A 80 2.24 4.78 4.97
C VAL A 80 3.21 4.10 5.94
N ARG A 81 4.02 3.15 5.46
CA ARG A 81 5.06 2.49 6.26
C ARG A 81 6.13 3.46 6.74
N LEU A 82 6.67 4.28 5.84
CA LEU A 82 7.78 5.19 6.15
C LEU A 82 7.38 6.26 7.16
N LEU A 83 6.21 6.86 6.97
CA LEU A 83 5.75 7.96 7.83
C LEU A 83 4.97 7.46 9.06
N GLY A 84 4.25 6.36 8.92
CA GLY A 84 3.46 5.80 10.01
C GLY A 84 4.24 4.94 10.99
N LYS A 85 5.31 4.27 10.52
CA LYS A 85 6.10 3.27 11.28
C LYS A 85 5.25 2.16 11.90
N GLY A 86 4.05 1.93 11.37
CA GLY A 86 3.05 1.05 11.94
C GLY A 86 3.38 -0.44 11.80
N ILE A 87 3.15 -1.18 12.86
CA ILE A 87 3.11 -2.66 12.86
C ILE A 87 1.68 -3.19 13.09
N ASP A 88 0.76 -2.32 13.49
CA ASP A 88 -0.62 -2.69 13.81
C ASP A 88 -1.54 -2.63 12.58
N GLN A 89 -2.63 -3.39 12.64
CA GLN A 89 -3.60 -3.55 11.56
C GLN A 89 -4.17 -2.23 10.96
N PRO A 90 -4.40 -1.15 11.73
CA PRO A 90 -4.91 0.11 11.17
C PRO A 90 -4.05 0.70 10.06
N PHE A 91 -2.73 0.49 10.09
CA PHE A 91 -1.82 0.99 9.06
C PHE A 91 -1.99 0.24 7.74
N GLY A 92 -2.15 -1.09 7.80
CA GLY A 92 -2.52 -1.89 6.63
C GLY A 92 -3.83 -1.43 6.02
N ILE A 93 -4.87 -1.24 6.84
CA ILE A 93 -6.18 -0.78 6.37
C ILE A 93 -6.06 0.61 5.71
N ALA A 94 -5.34 1.54 6.34
CA ALA A 94 -5.08 2.85 5.77
C ALA A 94 -4.35 2.76 4.42
N GLY A 95 -3.28 1.97 4.34
CA GLY A 95 -2.53 1.76 3.09
C GLY A 95 -3.40 1.20 1.96
N GLY A 96 -4.19 0.16 2.24
CA GLY A 96 -5.09 -0.44 1.26
C GLY A 96 -6.21 0.51 0.81
N ALA A 97 -6.85 1.20 1.76
CA ALA A 97 -7.95 2.14 1.47
C ALA A 97 -7.47 3.35 0.67
N ILE A 98 -6.33 3.94 1.05
CA ILE A 98 -5.75 5.07 0.33
C ILE A 98 -5.24 4.63 -1.06
N ALA A 99 -4.70 3.41 -1.20
CA ALA A 99 -4.30 2.87 -2.50
C ALA A 99 -5.49 2.74 -3.45
N LEU A 100 -6.63 2.23 -2.97
CA LEU A 100 -7.87 2.17 -3.73
C LEU A 100 -8.30 3.57 -4.20
N LEU A 101 -8.29 4.55 -3.29
CA LEU A 101 -8.62 5.94 -3.62
C LEU A 101 -7.65 6.50 -4.68
N GLY A 102 -6.35 6.21 -4.55
CA GLY A 102 -5.33 6.60 -5.53
C GLY A 102 -5.58 6.02 -6.92
N CYS A 103 -5.94 4.74 -7.00
CA CYS A 103 -6.28 4.10 -8.28
C CYS A 103 -7.55 4.72 -8.90
N ALA A 104 -8.62 4.87 -8.11
CA ALA A 104 -9.86 5.50 -8.56
C ALA A 104 -9.63 6.92 -9.06
N MET A 105 -8.82 7.70 -8.34
CA MET A 105 -8.48 9.07 -8.71
C MET A 105 -7.56 9.12 -9.94
N GLY A 106 -6.65 8.15 -10.09
CA GLY A 106 -5.79 8.02 -11.27
C GLY A 106 -6.60 7.76 -12.55
N ASN A 107 -7.57 6.84 -12.49
CA ASN A 107 -8.49 6.59 -13.60
C ASN A 107 -9.36 7.82 -13.91
N PHE A 108 -9.94 8.44 -12.88
CA PHE A 108 -10.72 9.66 -13.05
C PHE A 108 -9.92 10.81 -13.69
N LEU A 109 -8.71 11.07 -13.17
CA LEU A 109 -7.83 12.11 -13.70
C LEU A 109 -7.37 11.83 -15.13
N THR A 110 -7.14 10.55 -15.46
CA THR A 110 -6.83 10.12 -16.83
C THR A 110 -7.94 10.53 -17.80
N VAL A 111 -9.20 10.25 -17.45
CA VAL A 111 -10.35 10.60 -18.29
C VAL A 111 -10.46 12.11 -18.47
N LEU A 112 -10.32 12.87 -17.38
CA LEU A 112 -10.33 14.34 -17.45
C LEU A 112 -9.21 14.90 -18.34
N LEU A 113 -8.00 14.35 -18.21
CA LEU A 113 -6.84 14.78 -18.99
C LEU A 113 -7.00 14.41 -20.47
N MET A 114 -7.60 13.26 -20.80
CA MET A 114 -7.93 12.91 -22.18
C MET A 114 -8.98 13.88 -22.76
N VAL A 115 -10.07 14.14 -22.04
CA VAL A 115 -11.09 15.11 -22.46
C VAL A 115 -10.51 16.52 -22.62
N SER A 116 -9.61 16.92 -21.73
CA SER A 116 -8.88 18.19 -21.81
C SER A 116 -8.09 18.31 -23.12
N ARG A 117 -7.42 17.23 -23.56
CA ARG A 117 -6.67 17.21 -24.82
C ARG A 117 -7.57 17.15 -26.05
N GLU A 118 -8.67 16.39 -26.00
CA GLU A 118 -9.59 16.26 -27.13
C GLU A 118 -10.39 17.53 -27.40
N LYS A 119 -10.84 18.22 -26.35
CA LYS A 119 -11.65 19.44 -26.48
C LYS A 119 -10.83 20.73 -26.44
N GLU A 120 -9.51 20.62 -26.26
CA GLU A 120 -8.59 21.75 -26.06
C GLU A 120 -9.03 22.68 -24.91
N ILE A 121 -9.70 22.12 -23.90
CA ILE A 121 -10.16 22.86 -22.72
C ILE A 121 -9.13 22.67 -21.59
N PRO A 122 -8.65 23.75 -20.94
CA PRO A 122 -7.75 23.64 -19.81
C PRO A 122 -8.32 22.78 -18.67
N LEU A 123 -7.47 21.95 -18.06
CA LEU A 123 -7.88 21.03 -16.98
C LEU A 123 -8.51 21.75 -15.78
N LEU A 124 -8.04 22.96 -15.47
CA LEU A 124 -8.60 23.80 -14.40
C LEU A 124 -10.05 24.22 -14.70
N GLU A 125 -10.39 24.49 -15.96
CA GLU A 125 -11.76 24.81 -16.35
C GLU A 125 -12.66 23.58 -16.25
N LEU A 126 -12.17 22.40 -16.63
CA LEU A 126 -12.91 21.16 -16.46
C LEU A 126 -13.23 20.90 -14.99
N PHE A 127 -12.26 21.12 -14.09
CA PHE A 127 -12.50 21.05 -12.64
C PHE A 127 -13.57 22.04 -12.17
N GLY A 128 -13.58 23.26 -12.69
CA GLY A 128 -14.62 24.24 -12.38
C GLY A 128 -16.03 23.87 -12.89
N ARG A 129 -16.11 22.96 -13.87
CA ARG A 129 -17.36 22.44 -14.46
C ARG A 129 -17.79 21.09 -13.88
N LEU A 130 -16.98 20.47 -13.02
CA LEU A 130 -17.32 19.20 -12.40
C LEU A 130 -18.42 19.39 -11.37
N THR A 131 -19.56 18.75 -11.60
CA THR A 131 -20.55 18.50 -10.57
C THR A 131 -20.33 17.11 -9.96
N PRO A 132 -20.78 16.86 -8.72
CA PRO A 132 -20.73 15.52 -8.12
C PRO A 132 -21.41 14.46 -9.00
N GLU A 133 -22.50 14.82 -9.66
CA GLU A 133 -23.23 13.95 -10.58
C GLU A 133 -22.40 13.60 -11.81
N LEU A 134 -21.76 14.60 -12.43
CA LEU A 134 -20.90 14.39 -13.60
C LEU A 134 -19.66 13.56 -13.23
N ALA A 135 -19.04 13.84 -12.07
CA ALA A 135 -17.90 13.07 -11.60
C ALA A 135 -18.28 11.59 -11.39
N MET A 136 -19.44 11.34 -10.78
CA MET A 136 -19.95 9.98 -10.59
C MET A 136 -20.28 9.30 -11.92
N ASP A 137 -20.92 10.01 -12.85
CA ASP A 137 -21.25 9.48 -14.18
C ASP A 137 -20.00 9.09 -14.96
N ILE A 138 -18.96 9.93 -14.93
CA ILE A 138 -17.65 9.62 -15.51
C ILE A 138 -17.06 8.37 -14.87
N MET A 139 -17.02 8.29 -13.54
CA MET A 139 -16.45 7.15 -12.83
C MET A 139 -17.18 5.85 -13.17
N VAL A 140 -18.52 5.85 -13.23
CA VAL A 140 -19.31 4.65 -13.54
C VAL A 140 -19.19 4.27 -15.01
N SER A 141 -19.27 5.25 -15.92
CA SER A 141 -19.22 5.02 -17.37
C SER A 141 -17.86 4.55 -17.87
N THR A 142 -16.79 4.91 -17.16
CA THR A 142 -15.42 4.50 -17.51
C THR A 142 -14.93 3.28 -16.75
N PHE A 143 -15.68 2.82 -15.75
CA PHE A 143 -15.33 1.65 -14.96
C PHE A 143 -15.35 0.39 -15.81
N GLN A 144 -14.23 -0.34 -15.81
CA GLN A 144 -14.11 -1.61 -16.50
C GLN A 144 -14.15 -2.75 -15.47
N PRO A 145 -14.75 -3.91 -15.78
CA PRO A 145 -14.71 -5.07 -14.87
C PRO A 145 -13.29 -5.47 -14.45
N MET A 146 -12.31 -5.20 -15.30
CA MET A 146 -10.89 -5.46 -15.01
C MET A 146 -10.33 -4.55 -13.90
N ASP A 147 -10.90 -3.36 -13.69
CA ASP A 147 -10.52 -2.46 -12.59
C ASP A 147 -10.74 -3.13 -11.24
N VAL A 148 -11.76 -3.98 -11.09
CA VAL A 148 -12.00 -4.74 -9.84
C VAL A 148 -10.78 -5.56 -9.46
N LEU A 149 -10.19 -6.26 -10.43
CA LEU A 149 -9.03 -7.12 -10.20
C LEU A 149 -7.81 -6.29 -9.80
N PHE A 150 -7.54 -5.20 -10.54
CA PHE A 150 -6.36 -4.39 -10.29
C PHE A 150 -6.50 -3.52 -9.03
N TYR A 151 -7.69 -3.05 -8.72
CA TYR A 151 -7.97 -2.33 -7.47
C TYR A 151 -7.87 -3.29 -6.28
N GLY A 152 -8.36 -4.51 -6.40
CA GLY A 152 -8.15 -5.56 -5.39
C GLY A 152 -6.67 -5.83 -5.13
N LEU A 153 -5.86 -5.90 -6.20
CA LEU A 153 -4.42 -6.07 -6.09
C LEU A 153 -3.73 -4.84 -5.49
N ALA A 154 -4.16 -3.63 -5.85
CA ALA A 154 -3.66 -2.38 -5.25
C ALA A 154 -3.95 -2.32 -3.75
N ILE A 155 -5.16 -2.72 -3.32
CA ILE A 155 -5.52 -2.84 -1.90
C ILE A 155 -4.60 -3.84 -1.21
N TYR A 156 -4.44 -5.03 -1.77
CA TYR A 156 -3.60 -6.08 -1.20
C TYR A 156 -2.15 -5.61 -1.04
N VAL A 157 -1.59 -5.00 -2.07
CA VAL A 157 -0.22 -4.48 -2.07
C VAL A 157 -0.10 -3.31 -1.08
N GLY A 158 -1.01 -2.34 -1.13
CA GLY A 158 -1.05 -1.21 -0.21
C GLY A 158 -1.14 -1.64 1.25
N TYR A 159 -1.98 -2.64 1.54
CA TYR A 159 -2.09 -3.25 2.86
C TYR A 159 -0.79 -3.93 3.27
N LYS A 160 -0.25 -4.82 2.42
CA LYS A 160 0.94 -5.62 2.74
C LYS A 160 2.18 -4.76 2.97
N TYR A 161 2.38 -3.72 2.17
CA TYR A 161 3.58 -2.88 2.23
C TYR A 161 3.49 -1.73 3.24
N ALA A 162 2.31 -1.49 3.84
CA ALA A 162 2.12 -0.50 4.90
C ALA A 162 2.74 -0.89 6.25
N PHE A 163 3.06 -2.18 6.45
CA PHE A 163 3.67 -2.64 7.70
C PHE A 163 5.19 -2.46 7.71
N ARG A 164 5.71 -2.00 8.84
CA ARG A 164 7.15 -2.00 9.11
C ARG A 164 7.63 -3.43 9.44
N PRO A 165 8.64 -3.97 8.75
CA PRO A 165 9.30 -5.21 9.15
C PRO A 165 10.17 -4.97 10.38
N ILE A 166 10.24 -5.96 11.25
CA ILE A 166 11.15 -6.01 12.40
C ILE A 166 12.50 -6.51 11.86
N PRO A 167 13.60 -5.74 11.96
CA PRO A 167 14.89 -6.16 11.42
C PRO A 167 15.53 -7.26 12.28
N ASP A 168 16.28 -8.16 11.64
CA ASP A 168 16.88 -9.34 12.30
C ASP A 168 17.87 -8.97 13.42
N GLU A 169 18.50 -7.79 13.33
CA GLU A 169 19.36 -7.24 14.38
C GLU A 169 18.61 -6.99 15.69
N ASP A 170 17.35 -6.60 15.61
CA ASP A 170 16.51 -6.39 16.78
C ASP A 170 16.04 -7.74 17.33
N LEU A 171 15.75 -8.71 16.46
CA LEU A 171 15.45 -10.09 16.88
C LEU A 171 16.64 -10.75 17.59
N ALA A 172 17.86 -10.49 17.12
CA ALA A 172 19.08 -11.02 17.74
C ALA A 172 19.31 -10.50 19.17
N LYS A 173 18.91 -9.25 19.47
CA LYS A 173 18.96 -8.67 20.83
C LYS A 173 17.95 -9.31 21.80
N LEU A 174 16.90 -9.96 21.29
CA LEU A 174 15.86 -10.60 22.11
C LEU A 174 16.20 -12.03 22.55
N VAL A 175 17.29 -12.60 22.00
CA VAL A 175 17.73 -13.99 22.20
C VAL A 175 18.83 -14.13 23.26
N GLN A 176 19.58 -13.06 23.54
CA GLN A 176 20.72 -13.06 24.47
C GLN A 176 20.29 -12.87 25.92
#